data_AF-X0SIU5-F1
#
_entry.id   AF-X0SIU5-F1
#
_cell.length_a   1.000
_cell.length_b   1.000
_cell.length_c   1.000
_cell.angle_alpha   90.00
_cell.angle_beta   90.00
_cell.angle_gamma   90.00
#
_symmetry.space_group_name_H-M   'P 1'
#
loop_
_entity.id
_entity.type
_entity.pdbx_description
1 polymer ?
#
loop_
_entity_poly.entity_id
_entity_poly.type
_entity_poly.pdbx_seq_one_letter_code
_entity_poly.pdbx_strand_id
1 'polypeptide(L)' 'MILLDVMMPGKSGMEVLRQVKEEERFKHILVVLFTVKSFAEDIQKGKRLGADGYITKPFSGKELLKYVQEMLK' A
#
# COMPACT_ATOMS: atom_id res chain seq x y z
N MET A 1 9.29 0.15 5.90
CA MET A 1 7.94 -0.06 5.32
C MET A 1 7.28 1.29 5.09
N ILE A 2 6.50 1.41 4.02
CA ILE A 2 5.67 2.56 3.66
C ILE A 2 4.21 2.12 3.71
N LEU A 3 3.41 2.94 4.35
CA LEU A 3 1.96 2.83 4.40
C LEU A 3 1.39 3.91 3.48
N LEU A 4 0.75 3.51 2.37
CA LEU A 4 0.46 4.40 1.24
C LEU A 4 -1.04 4.47 0.95
N ASP A 5 -1.62 5.67 1.06
CA ASP A 5 -3.02 5.90 0.67
C ASP A 5 -3.15 5.90 -0.86
N VAL A 6 -4.15 5.20 -1.39
CA VAL A 6 -4.42 5.17 -2.84
C VAL A 6 -5.01 6.51 -3.30
N MET A 7 -5.89 7.09 -2.48
CA MET A 7 -6.57 8.35 -2.78
C MET A 7 -5.84 9.51 -2.12
N MET A 8 -5.01 10.21 -2.89
CA MET A 8 -4.30 11.41 -2.45
C MET A 8 -4.54 12.56 -3.45
N PRO A 9 -4.65 13.81 -2.98
CA PRO A 9 -4.76 14.97 -3.87
C PRO A 9 -3.47 15.16 -4.68
N GLY A 10 -3.61 15.56 -5.94
CA GLY A 10 -2.49 15.82 -6.85
C GLY A 10 -1.95 14.53 -7.49
N LYS A 11 -1.33 13.66 -6.70
CA LYS A 11 -0.69 12.43 -7.20
C LYS A 11 -1.25 11.20 -6.51
N SER A 12 -1.68 10.21 -7.28
CA SER A 12 -2.25 8.99 -6.72
C SER A 12 -1.20 8.14 -6.02
N GLY A 13 -1.60 7.42 -4.96
CA GLY A 13 -0.76 6.39 -4.34
C GLY A 13 -0.29 5.33 -5.32
N MET A 14 -1.03 5.06 -6.39
CA MET A 14 -0.59 4.11 -7.43
C MET A 14 0.62 4.63 -8.20
N GLU A 15 0.66 5.94 -8.48
CA GLU A 15 1.79 6.56 -9.17
C GLU A 15 3.03 6.61 -8.26
N VAL A 16 2.81 6.87 -6.97
CA VAL A 16 3.87 6.82 -5.95
C VAL A 16 4.42 5.40 -5.82
N LEU A 17 3.55 4.38 -5.73
CA LEU A 17 3.95 2.97 -5.67
C LEU A 17 4.85 2.61 -6.86
N ARG A 18 4.43 2.95 -8.08
CA ARG A 18 5.20 2.67 -9.29
C ARG A 18 6.61 3.27 -9.20
N GLN A 19 6.72 4.53 -8.81
CA GLN A 19 8.03 5.19 -8.68
C GLN A 19 8.91 4.56 -7.60
N VAL A 20 8.32 4.24 -6.45
CA VAL A 20 9.05 3.60 -5.34
C VAL A 20 9.57 2.22 -5.77
N LYS A 21 8.80 1.44 -6.54
CA LYS A 21 9.20 0.09 -6.99
C LYS A 21 10.15 0.10 -8.18
N GLU A 22 10.14 1.15 -9.00
CA GLU A 22 11.11 1.36 -10.09
C GLU A 22 12.48 1.85 -9.58
N GLU A 23 12.52 2.49 -8.42
CA GLU A 23 13.75 3.08 -7.89
C GLU A 23 14.56 2.09 -7.04
N GLU A 24 15.77 1.73 -7.51
CA GLU A 24 16.61 0.68 -6.92
C GLU A 24 16.87 0.87 -5.41
N ARG A 25 17.11 2.12 -4.99
CA ARG A 25 17.35 2.45 -3.57
C ARG A 25 16.16 2.11 -2.66
N PHE A 26 14.96 1.94 -3.20
CA PHE A 26 13.73 1.67 -2.44
C PHE A 26 13.15 0.28 -2.66
N LYS A 27 13.72 -0.55 -3.54
CA LYS A 27 13.19 -1.89 -3.85
C LYS A 27 12.99 -2.79 -2.63
N HIS A 28 13.84 -2.65 -1.61
CA HIS A 28 13.76 -3.43 -0.38
C HIS A 28 12.68 -2.94 0.61
N ILE A 29 12.07 -1.78 0.35
CA ILE A 29 11.05 -1.22 1.22
C ILE A 29 9.70 -1.87 0.91
N LEU A 30 9.10 -2.47 1.93
CA LEU A 30 7.71 -2.95 1.88
C LEU A 30 6.74 -1.77 1.71
N VAL A 31 5.85 -1.82 0.73
CA VAL A 31 4.80 -0.83 0.46
C VAL A 31 3.44 -1.49 0.59
N VAL A 32 2.67 -1.03 1.57
CA VAL A 32 1.31 -1.51 1.86
C VAL A 32 0.32 -0.43 1.47
N LEU A 33 -0.65 -0.77 0.62
CA LEU A 33 -1.67 0.15 0.15
C LEU A 33 -2.87 0.21 1.08
N PHE A 34 -3.41 1.40 1.33
CA PHE A 34 -4.69 1.57 2.03
C PHE A 34 -5.77 2.05 1.07
N THR A 35 -6.89 1.32 1.01
CA THR A 35 -8.00 1.66 0.11
C THR A 35 -9.36 1.46 0.78
N VAL A 36 -10.42 2.07 0.25
CA VAL A 36 -11.79 1.73 0.64
C VAL A 36 -12.22 0.43 -0.03
N LYS A 37 -13.12 -0.32 0.61
CA LYS A 37 -13.54 -1.70 0.24
C LYS A 37 -14.10 -1.86 -1.19
N SER A 38 -14.25 -0.79 -1.96
CA SER A 38 -15.03 -0.70 -3.19
C SER A 38 -14.25 -0.89 -4.50
N PHE A 39 -12.92 -0.89 -4.48
CA PHE A 39 -12.11 -0.93 -5.70
C PHE A 39 -11.27 -2.21 -5.80
N ALA A 40 -11.93 -3.33 -6.12
CA ALA A 40 -11.23 -4.59 -6.42
C ALA A 40 -10.19 -4.42 -7.54
N GLU A 41 -10.48 -3.54 -8.51
CA GLU A 41 -9.56 -3.16 -9.58
C GLU A 41 -8.28 -2.49 -9.06
N ASP A 42 -8.39 -1.64 -8.04
CA ASP A 42 -7.22 -0.99 -7.42
C ASP A 42 -6.32 -1.99 -6.71
N ILE A 43 -6.90 -2.98 -6.02
CA ILE A 43 -6.12 -4.04 -5.39
C ILE A 43 -5.36 -4.83 -6.44
N GLN A 44 -6.03 -5.22 -7.53
CA GLN A 44 -5.37 -5.93 -8.63
C GLN A 44 -4.29 -5.08 -9.29
N LYS A 45 -4.55 -3.78 -9.51
CA LYS A 45 -3.59 -2.85 -10.07
C LYS A 45 -2.37 -2.68 -9.16
N GLY A 46 -2.58 -2.46 -7.87
CA GLY A 46 -1.52 -2.36 -6.88
C GLY A 46 -0.66 -3.62 -6.81
N LYS A 47 -1.28 -4.80 -6.85
CA LYS A 47 -0.56 -6.08 -6.92
C LYS A 47 0.32 -6.19 -8.16
N ARG A 48 -0.20 -5.80 -9.34
CA ARG A 48 0.58 -5.76 -10.60
C ARG A 48 1.74 -4.77 -10.54
N LEU A 49 1.58 -3.67 -9.81
CA LEU A 49 2.63 -2.65 -9.60
C LEU A 49 3.63 -3.02 -8.49
N GLY A 50 3.47 -4.19 -7.86
CA GLY A 50 4.42 -4.70 -6.86
C GLY A 50 4.16 -4.24 -5.42
N ALA A 51 2.93 -3.88 -5.06
CA ALA A 51 2.56 -3.68 -3.66
C ALA A 51 2.74 -4.98 -2.86
N ASP A 52 3.29 -4.88 -1.65
CA ASP A 52 3.55 -6.01 -0.77
C ASP A 52 2.33 -6.39 0.08
N GLY A 53 1.39 -5.45 0.23
CA GLY A 53 0.21 -5.66 1.04
C GLY A 53 -0.89 -4.66 0.77
N TYR A 54 -2.06 -4.93 1.35
CA TYR A 54 -3.21 -4.04 1.30
C TYR A 54 -3.97 -4.07 2.64
N ILE A 55 -4.49 -2.91 3.06
CA ILE A 55 -5.41 -2.78 4.18
C ILE A 55 -6.65 -2.02 3.68
N THR A 56 -7.83 -2.51 4.03
CA THR A 56 -9.10 -1.87 3.67
C THR A 56 -9.60 -0.97 4.78
N LYS A 57 -10.04 0.24 4.42
CA LYS A 57 -10.71 1.19 5.31
C LYS A 57 -12.21 0.86 5.40
N PRO A 58 -12.86 1.10 6.56
CA PRO A 58 -12.26 1.54 7.83
C PRO A 58 -11.55 0.39 8.55
N PHE A 59 -10.52 0.71 9.33
CA PHE A 59 -9.82 -0.21 10.23
C PHE A 59 -9.61 0.47 11.58
N SER A 60 -9.51 -0.33 12.63
CA SER A 60 -9.12 0.13 13.96
C SER A 60 -7.61 0.27 14.08
N GLY A 61 -7.14 1.09 15.03
CA GLY A 61 -5.70 1.19 15.33
C GLY A 61 -5.09 -0.14 15.78
N LYS A 62 -5.88 -1.01 16.44
CA LYS A 62 -5.44 -2.36 16.84
C LYS A 62 -5.22 -3.27 15.63
N GLU A 63 -6.11 -3.24 14.64
CA GLU A 63 -5.97 -4.01 13.40
C GLU A 63 -4.75 -3.55 12.60
N LEU A 64 -4.55 -2.23 12.50
CA LEU A 64 -3.37 -1.67 11.83
C LEU A 64 -2.07 -2.11 12.52
N LEU A 65 -1.99 -1.97 13.85
CA LEU A 65 -0.81 -2.38 14.61
C LEU A 65 -0.51 -3.87 14.44
N LYS A 66 -1.53 -4.72 14.51
CA LYS A 66 -1.37 -6.17 14.31
C LYS A 66 -0.82 -6.47 12.92
N TYR A 67 -1.39 -5.87 11.88
CA TYR A 67 -0.95 -6.07 10.49
C TYR A 67 0.51 -5.63 10.29
N VAL A 68 0.87 -4.45 10.80
CA VAL A 68 2.24 -3.92 10.73
C VAL A 68 3.23 -4.85 11.42
N GLN A 69 2.86 -5.40 12.59
CA GLN A 69 3.70 -6.37 13.31
C GLN A 69 3.84 -7.70 12.56
N GLU A 70 2.81 -8.16 11.86
CA GLU A 70 2.87 -9.38 11.05
C GLU A 70 3.77 -9.21 9.81
N MET A 71 3.74 -8.03 9.18
CA MET A 71 4.54 -7.73 7.98
C MET A 71 6.03 -7.47 8.25
N LEU A 72 6.41 -7.09 9.47
CA LEU A 72 7.78 -6.76 9.85
C LEU A 72 8.53 -7.91 10.56
N LYS A 73 7.88 -9.05 10.74
CA LYS A 73 8.50 -10.28 11.23
C LYS A 73 9.16 -11.04 10.10
#